data_AF-A0A167AUC6-F1
#
_entry.id   AF-A0A167AUC6-F1
#
_cell.length_a   1.000
_cell.length_b   1.000
_cell.length_c   1.000
_cell.angle_alpha   90.00
_cell.angle_beta   90.00
_cell.angle_gamma   90.00
#
_symmetry.space_group_name_H-M   'P 1'
#
loop_
_entity.id
_entity.type
_entity.pdbx_description
1 polymer ?
#
loop_
_entity_poly.entity_id
_entity_poly.type
_entity_poly.pdbx_seq_one_letter_code
_entity_poly.pdbx_strand_id
1 'polypeptide(L)'
;MSKVFTIKQNILKIISDAEPITTSFMNKSELLEIEFVKLYSSLPDFYRYSISSDNNLMAELNEGKQWWVIGSIDNTEGLLFPRFNPTK
;
A
#
# COMPACT_ATOMS: atom_id res chain seq x y z
N MET A 1 16.56 14.50 12.13
CA MET A 1 16.78 13.20 11.46
C MET A 1 15.55 12.92 10.62
N SER A 2 15.69 12.67 9.32
CA SER A 2 14.57 12.29 8.47
C SER A 2 14.19 10.84 8.78
N LYS A 3 12.90 10.57 9.01
CA LYS A 3 12.39 9.23 9.32
C LYS A 3 12.42 8.38 8.04
N VAL A 4 13.06 7.21 8.10
CA VAL A 4 13.06 6.23 7.02
C VAL A 4 11.96 5.22 7.30
N PHE A 5 11.18 4.87 6.28
CA PHE A 5 10.13 3.87 6.35
C PHE A 5 10.48 2.68 5.46
N THR A 6 9.83 1.55 5.70
CA THR A 6 9.93 0.37 4.82
C THR A 6 8.56 -0.16 4.46
N ILE A 7 8.39 -0.59 3.21
CA ILE A 7 7.23 -1.35 2.75
C ILE A 7 7.69 -2.75 2.33
N LYS A 8 7.03 -3.77 2.87
CA LYS A 8 7.17 -5.15 2.45
C LYS A 8 5.99 -5.52 1.56
N GLN A 9 6.27 -5.81 0.29
CA GLN A 9 5.27 -6.22 -0.69
C GLN A 9 4.48 -7.42 -0.19
N ASN A 10 3.16 -7.37 -0.35
CA ASN A 10 2.30 -8.50 -0.10
C ASN A 10 2.24 -9.37 -1.36
N ILE A 11 2.77 -10.59 -1.25
CA ILE A 11 2.68 -11.63 -2.29
C ILE A 11 1.91 -12.80 -1.70
N LEU A 12 0.79 -13.15 -2.32
CA LEU A 12 0.05 -14.35 -1.94
C LEU A 12 0.82 -15.58 -2.43
N LYS A 13 1.27 -16.42 -1.49
CA LYS A 13 2.03 -17.65 -1.77
C LYS A 13 1.31 -18.63 -2.72
N ILE A 14 -0.02 -18.55 -2.81
CA ILE A 14 -0.82 -19.36 -3.73
C ILE A 14 -0.54 -18.99 -5.20
N ILE A 15 -0.03 -17.78 -5.45
CA ILE A 15 0.12 -17.18 -6.77
C ILE A 15 1.60 -17.12 -7.20
N SER A 16 2.54 -17.12 -6.25
CA SER A 16 3.98 -17.05 -6.55
C SER A 16 4.85 -17.54 -5.40
N ASP A 17 5.93 -18.26 -5.75
CA ASP A 17 7.01 -18.64 -4.84
C ASP A 17 8.09 -17.54 -4.70
N ALA A 18 7.90 -16.39 -5.36
CA ALA A 18 8.84 -15.27 -5.26
C ALA A 18 8.91 -14.72 -3.83
N GLU A 19 10.12 -14.35 -3.41
CA GLU A 19 10.29 -13.66 -2.14
C GLU A 19 9.70 -12.24 -2.21
N PRO A 20 8.98 -11.80 -1.15
CA PRO A 20 8.41 -10.46 -1.12
C PRO A 20 9.50 -9.39 -1.10
N ILE A 21 9.38 -8.42 -2.01
CA ILE A 21 10.29 -7.28 -2.09
C ILE A 21 10.09 -6.38 -0.88
N THR A 22 11.18 -5.91 -0.28
CA THR A 22 11.16 -4.86 0.74
C THR A 22 11.87 -3.63 0.21
N THR A 23 11.24 -2.46 0.34
CA THR A 23 11.76 -1.20 -0.21
C THR A 23 11.68 -0.09 0.83
N SER A 24 12.76 0.68 0.96
CA SER A 24 12.81 1.85 1.84
C SER A 24 12.36 3.11 1.13
N PHE A 25 11.72 4.02 1.85
CA PHE A 25 11.26 5.32 1.34
C PHE A 25 11.20 6.36 2.47
N MET A 26 11.21 7.64 2.11
CA MET A 26 11.24 8.74 3.09
C MET A 26 9.87 9.39 3.32
N ASN A 27 8.97 9.32 2.35
CA ASN A 27 7.71 10.05 2.38
C ASN A 27 6.65 9.41 1.47
N LYS A 28 5.43 9.94 1.56
CA LYS A 28 4.28 9.49 0.76
C LYS A 28 4.58 9.50 -0.75
N SER A 29 5.21 10.54 -1.28
CA SER A 29 5.47 10.66 -2.71
C SER A 29 6.42 9.57 -3.20
N GLU A 30 7.51 9.31 -2.45
CA GLU A 30 8.44 8.22 -2.77
C GLU A 30 7.76 6.85 -2.73
N LEU A 31 6.92 6.59 -1.71
CA LEU A 31 6.14 5.35 -1.62
C LEU A 31 5.28 5.12 -2.87
N LEU A 32 4.64 6.16 -3.40
CA LEU A 32 3.74 6.07 -4.55
C LEU A 32 4.47 5.90 -5.89
N GLU A 33 5.78 6.16 -5.94
CA GLU A 33 6.61 5.92 -7.13
C GLU A 33 7.23 4.52 -7.14
N ILE A 34 7.13 3.75 -6.06
CA ILE A 34 7.57 2.35 -6.03
C ILE A 34 6.73 1.54 -7.03
N GLU A 35 7.38 0.83 -7.95
CA GLU A 35 6.74 0.21 -9.12
C GLU A 35 5.52 -0.65 -8.73
N PHE A 36 5.67 -1.59 -7.81
CA PHE A 36 4.57 -2.48 -7.40
C PHE A 36 3.42 -1.76 -6.67
N VAL A 37 3.68 -0.56 -6.12
CA VAL A 37 2.64 0.30 -5.55
C VAL A 37 1.93 1.02 -6.68
N LYS A 38 2.70 1.71 -7.53
CA LYS A 38 2.23 2.54 -8.65
C LYS A 38 1.31 1.80 -9.63
N LEU A 39 1.53 0.49 -9.83
CA LEU A 39 0.70 -0.36 -10.67
C LEU A 39 -0.79 -0.26 -10.32
N TYR A 40 -1.13 -0.17 -9.03
CA TYR A 40 -2.54 -0.13 -8.61
C TYR A 40 -3.26 1.16 -9.02
N SER A 41 -2.57 2.31 -9.02
CA SER A 41 -3.15 3.58 -9.48
C SER A 41 -3.40 3.65 -10.99
N SER A 42 -2.91 2.67 -11.75
CA SER A 42 -3.19 2.55 -13.19
C SER A 42 -4.47 1.75 -13.49
N LEU A 43 -5.08 1.12 -12.47
CA LEU A 43 -6.32 0.36 -12.65
C LEU A 43 -7.48 1.31 -12.96
N PRO A 44 -8.37 0.96 -13.90
CA PRO A 44 -9.44 1.85 -14.36
C PRO A 44 -10.47 2.19 -13.27
N ASP A 45 -10.60 1.32 -12.27
CA ASP A 45 -11.51 1.44 -11.13
C ASP A 45 -10.80 1.87 -9.84
N PHE A 46 -9.54 2.31 -9.92
CA PHE A 46 -8.79 2.81 -8.78
C PHE A 46 -9.51 4.02 -8.15
N TYR A 47 -9.76 3.92 -6.84
CA TYR A 47 -10.39 4.98 -6.07
C TYR A 47 -9.35 5.79 -5.30
N ARG A 48 -8.57 5.13 -4.43
CA ARG A 48 -7.53 5.77 -3.62
C ARG A 48 -6.61 4.74 -2.95
N TYR A 49 -5.50 5.24 -2.42
CA TYR A 49 -4.72 4.52 -1.41
C TYR A 49 -5.20 4.85 0.00
N SER A 50 -5.18 3.85 0.89
CA SER A 50 -5.48 4.03 2.31
C SER A 50 -4.63 3.11 3.20
N ILE A 51 -4.69 3.33 4.50
CA ILE A 51 -3.92 2.58 5.50
C ILE A 51 -4.86 1.85 6.45
N SER A 52 -4.68 0.54 6.61
CA SER A 52 -5.43 -0.26 7.58
C SER A 52 -5.01 0.02 9.03
N SER A 53 -5.73 -0.57 10.00
CA SER A 53 -5.32 -0.55 11.42
C SER A 53 -3.96 -1.19 11.66
N ASP A 54 -3.59 -2.16 10.83
CA ASP A 54 -2.36 -2.96 10.94
C ASP A 54 -1.22 -2.41 10.06
N ASN A 55 -1.29 -1.12 9.70
CA ASN A 55 -0.31 -0.43 8.85
C ASN A 55 -0.11 -1.04 7.45
N ASN A 56 -1.13 -1.70 6.91
CA ASN A 56 -1.07 -2.15 5.51
C ASN A 56 -1.49 -1.03 4.56
N LEU A 57 -0.74 -0.87 3.47
CA LEU A 57 -1.14 -0.06 2.34
C LEU A 57 -2.18 -0.81 1.52
N MET A 58 -3.34 -0.17 1.37
CA MET A 58 -4.49 -0.68 0.63
C MET A 58 -4.63 0.09 -0.67
N ALA A 59 -4.90 -0.62 -1.77
CA ALA A 59 -5.51 -0.02 -2.96
C ALA A 59 -7.02 -0.22 -2.86
N GLU A 60 -7.78 0.85 -2.69
CA GLU A 60 -9.24 0.83 -2.78
C GLU A 60 -9.67 1.02 -4.24
N LEU A 61 -10.63 0.20 -4.66
CA LEU A 61 -11.23 0.18 -5.99
C LEU A 61 -12.73 0.39 -5.87
N ASN A 62 -13.39 0.84 -6.95
CA ASN A 62 -14.85 0.96 -7.03
C ASN A 62 -15.47 1.69 -5.82
N GLU A 63 -14.93 2.87 -5.50
CA GLU A 63 -15.37 3.70 -4.36
C GLU A 63 -15.22 3.01 -2.98
N GLY A 64 -14.25 2.10 -2.84
CA GLY A 64 -13.97 1.37 -1.60
C GLY A 64 -14.75 0.05 -1.44
N LYS A 65 -15.55 -0.34 -2.44
CA LYS A 65 -16.27 -1.63 -2.46
C LYS A 65 -15.37 -2.83 -2.66
N GLN A 66 -14.19 -2.60 -3.25
CA GLN A 66 -13.16 -3.61 -3.47
C GLN A 66 -11.83 -3.07 -3.00
N TRP A 67 -10.92 -3.97 -2.61
CA TRP A 67 -9.61 -3.57 -2.12
C TRP A 67 -8.58 -4.67 -2.28
N TRP A 68 -7.32 -4.26 -2.37
CA TRP A 68 -6.15 -5.14 -2.32
C TRP A 68 -5.16 -4.65 -1.27
N VAL A 69 -4.53 -5.59 -0.57
CA VAL A 69 -3.36 -5.30 0.27
C VAL A 69 -2.13 -5.28 -0.61
N ILE A 70 -1.49 -4.12 -0.72
CA ILE A 70 -0.28 -3.92 -1.53
C ILE A 70 0.96 -4.38 -0.76
N GLY A 71 1.03 -4.02 0.53
CA GLY A 71 2.17 -4.33 1.38
C GLY A 71 2.02 -3.77 2.78
N SER A 72 2.84 -4.28 3.70
CA SER A 72 2.88 -3.85 5.10
C SER A 72 3.95 -2.77 5.27
N ILE A 73 3.60 -1.68 5.94
CA ILE A 73 4.52 -0.58 6.27
C ILE A 73 4.87 -0.67 7.76
N ASP A 74 6.15 -0.55 8.09
CA ASP A 74 6.63 -0.60 9.48
C ASP A 74 6.02 0.51 10.37
N ASN A 75 5.88 1.71 9.83
CA ASN A 75 5.28 2.86 10.50
C ASN A 75 4.55 3.76 9.48
N THR A 76 3.36 4.24 9.84
CA THR A 76 2.52 5.06 8.94
C THR A 76 2.36 6.50 9.40
N GLU A 77 2.90 6.84 10.56
CA GLU A 77 2.87 8.18 11.14
C GLU A 77 3.66 9.16 10.26
N GLY A 78 2.96 10.18 9.76
CA GLY A 78 3.49 11.19 8.84
C GLY A 78 3.19 10.95 7.37
N LEU A 79 2.66 9.78 6.98
CA LEU A 79 2.34 9.48 5.58
C LEU A 79 0.98 10.04 5.10
N LEU A 80 0.14 10.54 6.02
CA LEU A 80 -1.12 11.26 5.73
C LEU A 80 -2.02 10.57 4.69
N PHE A 81 -2.21 9.26 4.82
CA PHE A 81 -3.23 8.51 4.08
C PHE A 81 -4.54 8.47 4.86
N PRO A 82 -5.70 8.42 4.16
CA PRO A 82 -6.96 8.10 4.82
C PRO A 82 -6.87 6.71 5.47
N ARG A 83 -7.60 6.51 6.57
CA ARG A 83 -7.74 5.19 7.18
C ARG A 83 -8.70 4.36 6.34
N PHE A 84 -8.31 3.11 6.08
CA PHE A 84 -9.18 2.15 5.43
C PHE A 84 -10.36 1.84 6.35
N ASN A 85 -11.57 2.05 5.84
CA ASN A 85 -12.81 1.68 6.51
C ASN A 85 -13.63 0.83 5.53
N PRO A 86 -13.64 -0.50 5.67
CA PRO A 86 -14.33 -1.36 4.72
C PRO A 86 -15.82 -1.00 4.70
N THR A 87 -16.34 -0.67 3.52
CA THR A 87 -17.78 -0.45 3.36
C THR A 87 -18.46 -1.80 3.43
N LYS A 88 -19.45 -1.95 4.33
CA LYS A 88 -20.25 -3.17 4.46
C LYS A 88 -21.21 -3.34 3.28
#